data_AF-A0A429BDQ4-F1
#
_entry.id   AF-A0A429BDQ4-F1
#
_cell.length_a   1.000
_cell.length_b   1.000
_cell.length_c   1.000
_cell.angle_alpha   90.00
_cell.angle_beta   90.00
_cell.angle_gamma   90.00
#
_symmetry.space_group_name_H-M   'P 1'
#
loop_
_entity.id
_entity.type
_entity.pdbx_description
1 polymer ?
#
loop_
_entity_poly.entity_id
_entity_poly.type
_entity_poly.pdbx_seq_one_letter_code
_entity_poly.pdbx_strand_id
1 'polypeptide(L)'
;MADVWFGAFLAPEAAGSDRVLRHAELADRLGLDLIGVQDHPYQAGFLDCWTLLSSIAQRTERVRLVPDVANLPLRPPAVLARAAASLDILSGGRVELGLGAGAFWHAIAAMGGRRLSPGASIDALAEAITVIRALWTPGDPVTFHGEHHRLEGARPGPFPPHPIGIWVGASKRRMLELTGRMGDGWLPSSFHSPPEAVAAQARILDAAAADAGRDPAAIRKVYNIGGSLSPLPGDGFLDGPAALWAEQLTELVFEVGMSGFVLAPGVEAERDLRVFAEEVAPAVREAVARERGRPAPEPARRPVLIPDLDEAGRPRTAGRDPGALTSGQARPGRRLVDVHDGYRTQLRQVRDAVEQVAAETADRHGDRLAVRQNHWTLGVFCATFRRLLTVHFEVEDGRTFPALTERDPALEPVVKKLEQEHEVIAELLARLDEACARMIADPAAIDRVRTGLERLSQAMSSHFAYEEEELAGPIGRLEIHL
;
A
#
# COMPACT_ATOMS: atom_id res chain seq x y z
N MET A 1 15.79 -4.68 10.64
CA MET A 1 14.73 -3.96 9.88
C MET A 1 13.41 -4.19 10.60
N ALA A 2 12.58 -3.16 10.75
CA ALA A 2 11.42 -3.18 11.63
C ALA A 2 10.32 -4.15 11.16
N ASP A 3 9.64 -4.76 12.13
CA ASP A 3 8.39 -5.51 11.93
C ASP A 3 7.28 -4.59 11.42
N VAL A 4 6.40 -5.14 10.58
CA VAL A 4 5.22 -4.45 10.03
C VAL A 4 4.09 -4.52 11.06
N TRP A 5 3.65 -3.35 11.53
CA TRP A 5 2.62 -3.24 12.56
C TRP A 5 1.21 -3.16 11.98
N PHE A 6 0.24 -3.77 12.64
CA PHE A 6 -1.17 -3.74 12.26
C PHE A 6 -1.99 -3.24 13.43
N GLY A 7 -2.87 -2.26 13.20
CA GLY A 7 -3.64 -1.63 14.26
C GLY A 7 -5.09 -1.35 13.89
N ALA A 8 -5.82 -0.83 14.88
CA ALA A 8 -7.19 -0.38 14.73
C ALA A 8 -7.31 1.12 15.04
N PHE A 9 -7.99 1.87 14.19
CA PHE A 9 -8.36 3.25 14.41
C PHE A 9 -9.79 3.28 14.95
N LEU A 10 -9.93 3.67 16.22
CA LEU A 10 -11.21 3.65 16.91
C LEU A 10 -11.72 5.07 17.12
N ALA A 11 -12.85 5.40 16.50
CA ALA A 11 -13.52 6.67 16.71
C ALA A 11 -14.01 6.76 18.17
N PRO A 12 -13.73 7.86 18.89
CA PRO A 12 -14.07 8.01 20.31
C PRO A 12 -15.55 8.35 20.54
N GLU A 13 -16.49 7.64 19.93
CA GLU A 13 -17.93 7.95 20.00
C GLU A 13 -18.48 7.82 21.44
N ALA A 14 -19.10 8.88 21.96
CA ALA A 14 -19.68 8.88 23.31
C ALA A 14 -20.94 8.00 23.41
N ALA A 15 -21.84 8.11 22.42
CA ALA A 15 -23.09 7.33 22.39
C ALA A 15 -22.85 5.80 22.22
N GLY A 16 -21.66 5.41 21.78
CA GLY A 16 -21.26 4.02 21.57
C GLY A 16 -20.03 3.62 22.40
N SER A 17 -19.76 4.28 23.52
CA SER A 17 -18.52 4.10 24.30
C SER A 17 -18.22 2.64 24.68
N ASP A 18 -19.23 1.88 25.11
CA ASP A 18 -19.06 0.44 25.38
C ASP A 18 -18.64 -0.37 24.15
N ARG A 19 -19.16 -0.01 22.96
CA ARG A 19 -18.78 -0.65 21.69
C ARG A 19 -17.33 -0.32 21.34
N VAL A 20 -16.90 0.93 21.54
CA VAL A 20 -15.50 1.34 21.33
C VAL A 20 -14.55 0.53 22.22
N LEU A 21 -14.88 0.36 23.50
CA LEU A 21 -14.09 -0.46 24.42
C LEU A 21 -14.06 -1.95 24.02
N ARG A 22 -15.20 -2.53 23.61
CA ARG A 22 -15.24 -3.91 23.12
C ARG A 22 -14.40 -4.12 21.86
N HIS A 23 -14.40 -3.17 20.93
CA HIS A 23 -13.56 -3.23 19.74
C HIS A 23 -12.07 -3.15 20.11
N ALA A 24 -11.70 -2.34 21.10
CA ALA A 24 -10.33 -2.28 21.61
C ALA A 24 -9.87 -3.61 22.23
N GLU A 25 -10.71 -4.23 23.06
CA GLU A 25 -10.43 -5.56 23.61
C GLU A 25 -10.37 -6.64 22.53
N LEU A 26 -11.22 -6.55 21.50
CA LEU A 26 -11.19 -7.46 20.36
C LEU A 26 -9.86 -7.32 19.60
N ALA A 27 -9.44 -6.10 19.26
CA ALA A 27 -8.16 -5.83 18.61
C ALA A 27 -6.98 -6.42 19.40
N ASP A 28 -6.98 -6.26 20.73
CA ASP A 28 -5.94 -6.80 21.61
C ASP A 28 -5.93 -8.35 21.62
N ARG A 29 -7.12 -8.98 21.70
CA ARG A 29 -7.25 -10.44 21.65
C ARG A 29 -6.81 -11.02 20.31
N LEU A 30 -7.09 -10.31 19.21
CA LEU A 30 -6.71 -10.69 17.86
C LEU A 30 -5.21 -10.51 17.57
N GLY A 31 -4.46 -9.88 18.49
CA GLY A 31 -3.01 -9.70 18.34
C GLY A 31 -2.63 -8.55 17.41
N LEU A 32 -3.50 -7.54 17.27
CA LEU A 32 -3.10 -6.27 16.66
C LEU A 32 -2.07 -5.56 17.55
N ASP A 33 -1.17 -4.81 16.93
CA ASP A 33 -0.02 -4.17 17.57
C ASP A 33 -0.37 -2.83 18.22
N LEU A 34 -1.38 -2.10 17.71
CA LEU A 34 -1.70 -0.77 18.21
C LEU A 34 -3.17 -0.36 18.02
N ILE A 35 -3.61 0.58 18.85
CA ILE A 35 -4.89 1.26 18.77
C ILE A 35 -4.65 2.77 18.65
N GLY A 36 -5.15 3.34 17.55
CA GLY A 36 -5.20 4.77 17.29
C GLY A 36 -6.54 5.38 17.71
N VAL A 37 -6.53 6.51 18.40
CA VAL A 37 -7.75 7.26 18.76
C VAL A 37 -7.59 8.73 18.39
N GLN A 38 -8.46 9.24 17.51
CA GLN A 38 -8.45 10.66 17.15
C GLN A 38 -8.75 11.59 18.33
N ASP A 39 -8.09 12.74 18.33
CA ASP A 39 -8.25 13.75 19.36
C ASP A 39 -8.89 15.02 18.80
N HIS A 40 -10.22 15.08 18.88
CA HIS A 40 -11.01 16.25 18.51
C HIS A 40 -11.85 16.73 19.71
N PRO A 41 -11.23 17.40 20.72
CA PRO A 41 -11.93 17.79 21.96
C PRO A 41 -13.15 18.68 21.75
N TYR A 42 -13.24 19.36 20.61
CA TYR A 42 -14.35 20.22 20.23
C TYR A 42 -15.54 19.47 19.60
N GLN A 43 -15.44 18.16 19.37
CA GLN A 43 -16.55 17.35 18.86
C GLN A 43 -17.38 16.85 20.04
N ALA A 44 -18.55 17.44 20.26
CA ALA A 44 -19.41 17.14 21.41
C ALA A 44 -19.90 15.68 21.46
N GLY A 45 -19.93 14.98 20.32
CA GLY A 45 -20.27 13.56 20.24
C GLY A 45 -19.13 12.62 20.63
N PHE A 46 -17.93 13.14 20.90
CA PHE A 46 -16.75 12.34 21.22
C PHE A 46 -16.37 12.39 22.69
N LEU A 47 -15.82 11.27 23.17
CA LEU A 47 -15.08 11.19 24.42
C LEU A 47 -13.74 11.92 24.29
N ASP A 48 -13.22 12.39 25.43
CA ASP A 48 -11.84 12.86 25.49
C ASP A 48 -10.87 11.71 25.17
N CYS A 49 -9.95 11.95 24.23
CA CYS A 49 -9.00 10.96 23.72
C CYS A 49 -8.16 10.32 24.84
N TRP A 50 -7.60 11.12 25.75
CA TRP A 50 -6.71 10.62 26.80
C TRP A 50 -7.45 9.85 27.89
N THR A 51 -8.67 10.28 28.20
CA THR A 51 -9.58 9.56 29.10
C THR A 51 -9.94 8.20 28.51
N LEU A 52 -10.28 8.15 27.21
CA LEU A 52 -10.58 6.89 26.52
C LEU A 52 -9.35 5.98 26.43
N LEU A 53 -8.19 6.49 26.03
CA LEU A 53 -6.95 5.70 25.97
C LEU A 53 -6.58 5.12 27.35
N SER A 54 -6.79 5.86 28.43
CA SER A 54 -6.57 5.37 29.80
C SER A 54 -7.54 4.22 30.16
N SER A 55 -8.80 4.30 29.72
CA SER A 55 -9.77 3.22 29.90
C SER A 55 -9.40 1.98 29.09
N ILE A 56 -8.99 2.17 27.82
CA ILE A 56 -8.51 1.09 26.96
C ILE A 56 -7.27 0.41 27.55
N ALA A 57 -6.33 1.19 28.10
CA ALA A 57 -5.13 0.66 28.73
C ALA A 57 -5.43 -0.36 29.82
N GLN A 58 -6.48 -0.13 30.62
CA GLN A 58 -6.89 -1.01 31.72
C GLN A 58 -7.68 -2.24 31.27
N ARG A 59 -8.10 -2.28 30.00
CA ARG A 59 -8.90 -3.38 29.43
C ARG A 59 -8.12 -4.20 28.41
N THR A 60 -6.87 -3.84 28.16
CA THR A 60 -6.01 -4.46 27.14
C THR A 60 -4.64 -4.76 27.72
N GLU A 61 -3.98 -5.79 27.21
CA GLU A 61 -2.69 -6.27 27.75
C GLU A 61 -1.51 -5.96 26.82
N ARG A 62 -1.71 -5.88 25.50
CA ARG A 62 -0.60 -5.95 24.52
C ARG A 62 -0.55 -4.75 23.58
N VAL A 63 -1.70 -4.31 23.08
CA VAL A 63 -1.79 -3.22 22.09
C VAL A 63 -1.10 -1.96 22.57
N ARG A 64 -0.34 -1.32 21.68
CA ARG A 64 0.15 0.04 21.88
C ARG A 64 -1.01 1.03 21.78
N LEU A 65 -0.90 2.14 22.49
CA LEU A 65 -1.92 3.17 22.61
C LEU A 65 -1.38 4.45 22.02
N VAL A 66 -2.06 4.98 21.01
CA VAL A 66 -1.60 6.13 20.24
C VAL A 66 -2.76 7.13 20.10
N PRO A 67 -2.64 8.38 20.59
CA PRO A 67 -3.52 9.43 20.12
C PRO A 67 -3.19 9.68 18.64
N ASP A 68 -4.17 9.60 17.75
CA ASP A 68 -3.97 9.60 16.30
C ASP A 68 -4.77 10.73 15.62
N VAL A 69 -4.34 11.99 15.70
CA VAL A 69 -3.20 12.51 16.48
C VAL A 69 -3.68 13.49 17.55
N ALA A 70 -2.93 13.67 18.64
CA ALA A 70 -3.25 14.63 19.69
C ALA A 70 -3.32 16.08 19.16
N ASN A 71 -4.32 16.83 19.63
CA ASN A 71 -4.55 18.21 19.24
C ASN A 71 -3.65 19.15 20.05
N LEU A 72 -2.42 19.39 19.56
CA LEU A 72 -1.45 20.24 20.25
C LEU A 72 -2.00 21.63 20.63
N PRO A 73 -2.77 22.34 19.77
CA PRO A 73 -3.32 23.64 20.13
C PRO A 73 -4.22 23.67 21.39
N LEU A 74 -4.81 22.55 21.76
CA LEU A 74 -5.66 22.41 22.95
C LEU A 74 -4.98 21.65 24.10
N ARG A 75 -3.76 21.14 23.89
CA ARG A 75 -3.04 20.32 24.87
C ARG A 75 -1.63 20.87 25.06
N PRO A 76 -1.36 21.65 26.13
CA PRO A 76 -0.03 22.20 26.37
C PRO A 76 1.06 21.12 26.39
N PRO A 77 2.21 21.32 25.72
CA PRO A 77 3.20 20.25 25.51
C PRO A 77 3.78 19.70 26.81
N ALA A 78 3.91 20.53 27.84
CA ALA A 78 4.36 20.09 29.16
C ALA A 78 3.37 19.13 29.84
N VAL A 79 2.07 19.36 29.64
CA VAL A 79 1.00 18.51 30.17
C VAL A 79 0.91 17.23 29.33
N LEU A 80 1.04 17.33 28.00
CA LEU A 80 1.12 16.16 27.12
C LEU A 80 2.29 15.24 27.48
N ALA A 81 3.48 15.79 27.73
CA ALA A 81 4.65 15.01 28.14
C ALA A 81 4.36 14.20 29.41
N ARG A 82 3.74 14.84 30.42
CA ARG A 82 3.36 14.15 31.67
C ARG A 82 2.27 13.11 31.43
N ALA A 83 1.24 13.42 30.67
CA ALA A 83 0.13 12.52 30.38
C ALA A 83 0.61 11.26 29.64
N ALA A 84 1.41 11.43 28.59
CA ALA A 84 2.01 10.34 27.83
C ALA A 84 2.88 9.44 28.71
N ALA A 85 3.82 10.01 29.47
CA ALA A 85 4.67 9.22 30.35
C ALA A 85 3.89 8.53 31.48
N SER A 86 2.84 9.17 32.00
CA SER A 86 1.99 8.56 33.03
C SER A 86 1.20 7.39 32.47
N LEU A 87 0.59 7.54 31.30
CA LEU A 87 -0.11 6.45 30.63
C LEU A 87 0.85 5.34 30.25
N ASP A 88 2.08 5.66 29.86
CA ASP A 88 3.10 4.68 29.52
C ASP A 88 3.48 3.82 30.74
N ILE A 89 3.70 4.44 31.89
CA ILE A 89 3.92 3.74 33.16
C ILE A 89 2.70 2.86 33.50
N LEU A 90 1.49 3.40 33.41
CA LEU A 90 0.26 2.70 33.79
C LEU A 90 -0.08 1.54 32.85
N SER A 91 0.28 1.65 31.58
CA SER A 91 0.05 0.63 30.56
C SER A 91 1.15 -0.43 30.49
N GLY A 92 2.28 -0.23 31.19
CA GLY A 92 3.43 -1.13 31.15
C GLY A 92 4.34 -0.94 29.94
N GLY A 93 4.43 0.29 29.42
CA GLY A 93 5.33 0.64 28.32
C GLY A 93 4.73 0.44 26.92
N ARG A 94 3.49 0.89 26.74
CA ARG A 94 2.70 0.67 25.52
C ARG A 94 2.28 1.97 24.84
N VAL A 95 2.89 3.11 25.12
CA VAL A 95 2.43 4.41 24.56
C VAL A 95 3.36 4.93 23.46
N GLU A 96 2.76 5.41 22.38
CA GLU A 96 3.43 6.27 21.40
C GLU A 96 2.66 7.60 21.34
N LEU A 97 3.34 8.73 21.11
CA LEU A 97 2.71 10.04 21.12
C LEU A 97 2.49 10.56 19.70
N GLY A 98 1.28 10.35 19.16
CA GLY A 98 0.87 11.01 17.93
C GLY A 98 0.55 12.49 18.15
N LEU A 99 1.15 13.40 17.37
CA LEU A 99 0.99 14.85 17.47
C LEU A 99 0.54 15.47 16.14
N GLY A 100 -0.44 16.36 16.23
CA GLY A 100 -0.89 17.21 15.12
C GLY A 100 -0.76 18.69 15.44
N ALA A 101 -0.39 19.49 14.45
CA ALA A 101 -0.31 20.95 14.56
C ALA A 101 -1.69 21.65 14.66
N GLY A 102 -2.78 20.90 14.47
CA GLY A 102 -4.16 21.39 14.44
C GLY A 102 -4.65 21.74 13.03
N ALA A 103 -5.92 21.43 12.74
CA ALA A 103 -6.55 21.67 11.43
C ALA A 103 -7.85 22.51 11.53
N PHE A 104 -8.67 22.29 12.56
CA PHE A 104 -10.00 22.89 12.68
C PHE A 104 -9.99 24.17 13.54
N TRP A 105 -9.31 25.21 13.07
CA TRP A 105 -8.99 26.42 13.84
C TRP A 105 -10.19 27.19 14.40
N HIS A 106 -11.38 27.10 13.79
CA HIS A 106 -12.57 27.74 14.35
C HIS A 106 -13.01 27.04 15.65
N ALA A 107 -13.12 25.71 15.61
CA ALA A 107 -13.50 24.89 16.76
C ALA A 107 -12.43 24.89 17.86
N ILE A 108 -11.14 24.86 17.48
CA ILE A 108 -10.01 25.01 18.40
C ILE A 108 -10.08 26.35 19.15
N ALA A 109 -10.30 27.46 18.42
CA ALA A 109 -10.39 28.78 19.04
C ALA A 109 -11.62 28.93 19.95
N ALA A 110 -12.74 28.31 19.61
CA ALA A 110 -13.95 28.30 20.43
C ALA A 110 -13.73 27.62 21.80
N MET A 111 -12.77 26.70 21.90
CA MET A 111 -12.36 26.02 23.13
C MET A 111 -11.15 26.69 23.83
N GLY A 112 -10.80 27.91 23.43
CA GLY A 112 -9.70 28.68 24.04
C GLY A 112 -8.31 28.41 23.47
N GLY A 113 -8.19 27.60 22.41
CA GLY A 113 -6.93 27.40 21.70
C GLY A 113 -6.47 28.66 20.98
N ARG A 114 -5.17 28.99 21.07
CA ARG A 114 -4.61 30.14 20.34
C ARG A 114 -4.63 29.86 18.84
N ARG A 115 -5.30 30.72 18.06
CA ARG A 115 -5.28 30.64 16.60
C ARG A 115 -3.90 31.03 16.07
N LEU A 116 -3.27 30.11 15.35
CA LEU A 116 -1.96 30.31 14.70
C LEU A 116 -2.11 30.32 13.17
N SER A 117 -1.17 30.97 12.48
CA SER A 117 -1.01 30.78 11.04
C SER A 117 -0.51 29.36 10.75
N PRO A 118 -0.69 28.82 9.53
CA PRO A 118 -0.16 27.50 9.20
C PRO A 118 1.35 27.36 9.38
N GLY A 119 2.12 28.44 9.17
CA GLY A 119 3.57 28.42 9.44
C GLY A 119 3.86 28.35 10.94
N ALA A 120 3.25 29.25 11.71
CA ALA A 120 3.44 29.33 13.16
C ALA A 120 2.95 28.07 13.89
N SER A 121 1.94 27.36 13.38
CA SER A 121 1.51 26.10 13.99
C SER A 121 2.55 24.98 13.81
N ILE A 122 3.32 25.01 12.72
CA ILE A 122 4.41 24.06 12.47
C ILE A 122 5.61 24.40 13.37
N ASP A 123 5.91 25.70 13.51
CA ASP A 123 6.98 26.16 14.41
C ASP A 123 6.65 25.83 15.88
N ALA A 124 5.38 26.03 16.29
CA ALA A 124 4.89 25.63 17.61
C ALA A 124 5.03 24.12 17.84
N LEU A 125 4.74 23.30 16.81
CA LEU A 125 4.95 21.85 16.90
C LEU A 125 6.43 21.49 17.07
N ALA A 126 7.34 22.13 16.36
CA ALA A 126 8.78 21.91 16.52
C ALA A 126 9.27 22.23 17.95
N GLU A 127 8.82 23.36 18.50
CA GLU A 127 9.09 23.73 19.90
C GLU A 127 8.46 22.73 20.88
N ALA A 128 7.22 22.27 20.62
CA ALA A 128 6.53 21.29 21.45
C ALA A 128 7.29 19.96 21.53
N ILE A 129 7.80 19.45 20.40
CA ILE A 129 8.61 18.22 20.36
C ILE A 129 9.87 18.39 21.23
N THR A 130 10.52 19.55 21.16
CA THR A 130 11.70 19.87 21.97
C THR A 130 11.36 19.90 23.46
N VAL A 131 10.28 20.58 23.84
CA VAL A 131 9.77 20.65 25.22
C VAL A 131 9.43 19.26 25.76
N ILE A 132 8.73 18.44 24.99
CA ILE A 132 8.30 17.10 25.40
C ILE A 132 9.53 16.22 25.66
N ARG A 133 10.48 16.17 24.73
CA ARG A 133 11.72 15.39 24.89
C ARG A 133 12.55 15.84 26.08
N ALA A 134 12.64 17.15 26.31
CA ALA A 134 13.34 17.70 27.48
C ALA A 134 12.71 17.23 28.80
N LEU A 135 11.38 17.18 28.88
CA LEU A 135 10.68 16.73 30.09
C LEU A 135 10.74 15.22 30.33
N TRP A 136 11.00 14.41 29.30
CA TRP A 136 11.25 12.97 29.45
C TRP A 136 12.71 12.63 29.73
N THR A 137 13.62 13.60 29.65
CA THR A 137 15.05 13.38 29.91
C THR A 137 15.35 13.67 31.38
N PRO A 138 15.90 12.71 32.16
CA PRO A 138 16.34 12.96 33.53
C PRO A 138 17.40 14.07 33.59
N GLY A 139 17.30 14.96 34.57
CA GLY A 139 18.25 16.05 34.74
C GLY A 139 17.71 17.20 35.57
N ASP A 140 18.34 18.36 35.40
CA ASP A 140 17.98 19.61 36.06
C ASP A 140 16.60 20.13 35.61
N PRO A 141 15.98 21.05 36.37
CA PRO A 141 14.76 21.72 35.95
C PRO A 141 14.90 22.35 34.55
N VAL A 142 13.93 22.07 33.68
CA VAL A 142 13.92 22.50 32.28
C VAL A 142 13.44 23.94 32.17
N THR A 143 14.28 24.80 31.59
CA THR A 143 13.91 26.15 31.14
C THR A 143 13.97 26.19 29.62
N PHE A 144 12.90 26.70 29.00
CA PHE A 144 12.76 26.80 27.56
C PHE A 144 12.05 28.11 27.21
N HIS A 145 12.61 28.90 26.30
CA HIS A 145 12.08 30.19 25.88
C HIS A 145 11.86 30.21 24.37
N GLY A 146 10.84 29.48 23.91
CA GLY A 146 10.39 29.54 22.52
C GLY A 146 9.42 30.70 22.27
N GLU A 147 9.10 30.93 21.00
CA GLU A 147 8.09 31.89 20.57
C GLU A 147 6.68 31.41 20.94
N HIS A 148 6.46 30.09 20.92
CA HIS A 148 5.15 29.50 21.11
C HIS A 148 4.98 28.79 22.44
N HIS A 149 6.06 28.23 23.00
CA HIS A 149 6.07 27.52 24.27
C HIS A 149 7.15 28.04 25.20
N ARG A 150 6.82 28.11 26.50
CA ARG A 150 7.74 28.57 27.55
C ARG A 150 7.69 27.64 28.75
N LEU A 151 8.86 27.30 29.27
CA LEU A 151 9.07 26.64 30.55
C LEU A 151 10.03 27.47 31.39
N GLU A 152 9.77 27.54 32.70
CA GLU A 152 10.61 28.26 33.66
C GLU A 152 10.87 27.33 34.84
N GLY A 153 12.01 26.62 34.83
CA GLY A 153 12.37 25.66 35.87
C GLY A 153 11.36 24.49 36.04
N ALA A 154 10.79 24.01 34.93
CA ALA A 154 9.86 22.89 34.96
C ALA A 154 10.58 21.58 35.30
N ARG A 155 10.20 20.91 36.39
CA ARG A 155 10.84 19.64 36.77
C ARG A 155 10.51 18.53 35.75
N PRO A 156 11.51 17.84 35.20
CA PRO A 156 11.27 16.72 34.28
C PRO A 156 10.57 15.56 35.01
N GLY A 157 9.99 14.65 34.23
CA GLY A 157 9.26 13.48 34.70
C GLY A 157 7.73 13.62 34.71
N PRO A 158 6.97 12.54 35.00
CA PRO A 158 7.48 11.19 35.26
C PRO A 158 8.21 10.63 34.03
N PHE A 159 9.15 9.71 34.24
CA PHE A 159 9.97 9.16 33.17
C PHE A 159 9.31 7.90 32.60
N PRO A 160 9.08 7.84 31.28
CA PRO A 160 8.47 6.66 30.69
C PRO A 160 9.41 5.44 30.79
N PRO A 161 8.90 4.22 31.02
CA PRO A 161 9.70 3.00 31.09
C PRO A 161 10.41 2.65 29.76
N HIS A 162 9.95 3.18 28.62
CA HIS A 162 10.66 3.10 27.35
C HIS A 162 10.73 4.46 26.64
N PRO A 163 11.60 4.62 25.62
CA PRO A 163 11.55 5.79 24.76
C PRO A 163 10.22 5.84 23.99
N ILE A 164 9.32 6.75 24.38
CA ILE A 164 8.07 7.01 23.66
C ILE A 164 8.43 7.71 22.34
N GLY A 165 8.01 7.15 21.21
CA GLY A 165 8.17 7.76 19.91
C GLY A 165 7.19 8.91 19.72
N ILE A 166 7.64 9.97 19.05
CA ILE A 166 6.78 11.08 18.64
C ILE A 166 6.39 10.90 17.18
N TRP A 167 5.13 10.57 16.94
CA TRP A 167 4.60 10.31 15.60
C TRP A 167 3.83 11.53 15.10
N VAL A 168 4.05 11.97 13.87
CA VAL A 168 3.45 13.22 13.39
C VAL A 168 2.43 12.95 12.29
N GLY A 169 1.24 13.52 12.44
CA GLY A 169 0.24 13.57 11.37
C GLY A 169 0.61 14.67 10.38
N ALA A 170 1.08 14.32 9.18
CA ALA A 170 1.62 15.26 8.20
C ALA A 170 1.26 14.88 6.76
N SER A 171 0.87 15.85 5.95
CA SER A 171 0.61 15.67 4.50
C SER A 171 1.19 16.77 3.61
N LYS A 172 1.53 17.94 4.18
CA LYS A 172 2.09 19.07 3.44
C LYS A 172 3.60 19.15 3.62
N ARG A 173 4.30 19.61 2.58
CA ARG A 173 5.77 19.62 2.48
C ARG A 173 6.49 20.08 3.76
N ARG A 174 6.19 21.26 4.29
CA ARG A 174 6.86 21.80 5.50
C ARG A 174 6.65 20.92 6.75
N MET A 175 5.47 20.30 6.89
CA MET A 175 5.18 19.34 7.98
C MET A 175 5.93 18.02 7.78
N LEU A 176 6.03 17.52 6.55
CA LEU A 176 6.79 16.32 6.22
C LEU A 176 8.30 16.54 6.46
N GLU A 177 8.80 17.70 6.07
CA GLU A 177 10.18 18.11 6.34
C GLU A 177 10.45 18.19 7.85
N LEU A 178 9.55 18.77 8.64
CA LEU A 178 9.64 18.74 10.10
C LEU A 178 9.64 17.30 10.65
N THR A 179 8.76 16.45 10.13
CA THR A 179 8.64 15.05 10.54
C THR A 179 9.92 14.28 10.26
N GLY A 180 10.51 14.44 9.06
CA GLY A 180 11.80 13.85 8.72
C GLY A 180 12.93 14.27 9.66
N ARG A 181 12.98 15.56 10.04
CA ARG A 181 14.01 16.08 10.95
C ARG A 181 13.83 15.67 12.41
N MET A 182 12.59 15.59 12.90
CA MET A 182 12.32 15.51 14.34
C MET A 182 11.45 14.34 14.78
N GLY A 183 10.59 13.79 13.92
CA GLY A 183 9.65 12.73 14.28
C GLY A 183 10.27 11.34 14.32
N ASP A 184 9.75 10.47 15.18
CA ASP A 184 10.09 9.05 15.28
C ASP A 184 9.10 8.18 14.51
N GLY A 185 7.95 8.75 14.15
CA GLY A 185 6.98 8.15 13.25
C GLY A 185 6.18 9.16 12.45
N TRP A 186 5.45 8.66 11.46
CA TRP A 186 4.61 9.42 10.55
C TRP A 186 3.27 8.70 10.39
N LEU A 187 2.18 9.45 10.56
CA LEU A 187 0.79 8.97 10.51
C LEU A 187 0.02 9.64 9.35
N PRO A 188 0.23 9.21 8.08
CA PRO A 188 -0.64 9.60 6.98
C PRO A 188 -1.98 8.86 7.03
N SER A 189 -2.97 9.37 6.31
CA SER A 189 -4.29 8.74 6.20
C SER A 189 -4.75 8.68 4.76
N SER A 190 -5.21 7.50 4.32
CA SER A 190 -5.60 7.25 2.92
C SER A 190 -6.73 8.15 2.45
N PHE A 191 -7.61 8.55 3.37
CA PHE A 191 -8.69 9.51 3.11
C PHE A 191 -8.19 10.89 2.65
N HIS A 192 -6.94 11.24 2.96
CA HIS A 192 -6.32 12.53 2.61
C HIS A 192 -5.08 12.39 1.73
N SER A 193 -4.51 11.19 1.65
CA SER A 193 -3.23 10.92 1.01
C SER A 193 -3.28 9.51 0.44
N PRO A 194 -3.99 9.31 -0.69
CA PRO A 194 -4.08 8.02 -1.38
C PRO A 194 -2.69 7.48 -1.77
N PRO A 195 -2.57 6.20 -2.19
CA PRO A 195 -1.28 5.54 -2.46
C PRO A 195 -0.27 6.36 -3.29
N GLU A 196 -0.72 7.03 -4.34
CA GLU A 196 0.14 7.88 -5.18
C GLU A 196 0.67 9.11 -4.44
N ALA A 197 -0.16 9.73 -3.60
CA ALA A 197 0.20 10.89 -2.81
C ALA A 197 1.12 10.50 -1.65
N VAL A 198 0.84 9.39 -0.96
CA VAL A 198 1.64 8.96 0.19
C VAL A 198 3.06 8.56 -0.22
N ALA A 199 3.24 7.98 -1.41
CA ALA A 199 4.57 7.69 -1.97
C ALA A 199 5.40 8.97 -2.24
N ALA A 200 4.77 10.03 -2.74
CA ALA A 200 5.43 11.32 -2.94
C ALA A 200 5.77 12.00 -1.60
N GLN A 201 4.88 11.90 -0.62
CA GLN A 201 5.07 12.47 0.72
C GLN A 201 6.19 11.76 1.49
N ALA A 202 6.26 10.43 1.42
CA ALA A 202 7.32 9.64 2.03
C ALA A 202 8.71 10.07 1.53
N ARG A 203 8.86 10.34 0.22
CA ARG A 203 10.13 10.82 -0.35
C ARG A 203 10.56 12.18 0.20
N ILE A 204 9.63 13.08 0.45
CA ILE A 204 9.93 14.39 1.07
C ILE A 204 10.40 14.19 2.51
N LEU A 205 9.72 13.33 3.26
CA LEU A 205 10.07 12.99 4.63
C LEU A 205 11.45 12.33 4.70
N ASP A 206 11.72 11.34 3.84
CA ASP A 206 12.98 10.60 3.81
C ASP A 206 14.16 11.51 3.43
N ALA A 207 13.97 12.39 2.44
CA ALA A 207 14.97 13.40 2.08
C ALA A 207 15.27 14.33 3.28
N ALA A 208 14.24 14.81 3.98
CA ALA A 208 14.44 15.68 5.13
C ALA A 208 15.09 14.96 6.33
N ALA A 209 14.87 13.66 6.49
CA ALA A 209 15.57 12.84 7.47
C ALA A 209 17.05 12.70 7.13
N ALA A 210 17.35 12.36 5.87
CA ALA A 210 18.72 12.24 5.37
C ALA A 210 19.49 13.56 5.47
N ASP A 211 18.87 14.69 5.10
CA ASP A 211 19.45 16.03 5.21
C ASP A 211 19.76 16.41 6.68
N ALA A 212 19.03 15.84 7.63
CA ALA A 212 19.28 15.99 9.07
C ALA A 212 20.24 14.93 9.65
N GLY A 213 20.85 14.08 8.81
CA GLY A 213 21.77 13.03 9.23
C GLY A 213 21.09 11.85 9.95
N ARG A 214 19.78 11.67 9.75
CA ARG A 214 19.00 10.56 10.31
C ARG A 214 18.78 9.48 9.25
N ASP A 215 18.75 8.22 9.69
CA ASP A 215 18.33 7.11 8.83
C ASP A 215 16.81 7.20 8.59
N PRO A 216 16.33 7.35 7.34
CA PRO A 216 14.90 7.34 7.04
C PRO A 216 14.19 6.06 7.52
N ALA A 217 14.89 4.92 7.56
CA ALA A 217 14.33 3.66 8.05
C ALA A 217 14.10 3.65 9.57
N ALA A 218 14.64 4.61 10.32
CA ALA A 218 14.37 4.78 11.74
C ALA A 218 13.02 5.47 12.01
N ILE A 219 12.38 6.06 10.98
CA ILE A 219 11.08 6.71 11.10
C ILE A 219 9.99 5.70 10.79
N ARG A 220 9.15 5.38 11.78
CA ARG A 220 8.04 4.46 11.59
C ARG A 220 6.93 5.10 10.75
N LYS A 221 6.73 4.63 9.53
CA LYS A 221 5.64 5.06 8.64
C LYS A 221 4.42 4.16 8.89
N VAL A 222 3.37 4.69 9.50
CA VAL A 222 2.14 3.95 9.89
C VAL A 222 0.94 4.57 9.21
N TYR A 223 0.31 3.85 8.29
CA TYR A 223 -0.71 4.42 7.40
C TYR A 223 -2.13 4.08 7.89
N ASN A 224 -2.94 5.11 8.13
CA ASN A 224 -4.34 4.94 8.45
C ASN A 224 -5.11 4.61 7.17
N ILE A 225 -5.73 3.44 7.14
CA ILE A 225 -6.38 2.87 5.96
C ILE A 225 -7.86 2.61 6.24
N GLY A 226 -8.65 2.62 5.17
CA GLY A 226 -10.04 2.21 5.17
C GLY A 226 -10.40 1.70 3.78
N GLY A 227 -11.38 0.82 3.70
CA GLY A 227 -11.72 0.11 2.48
C GLY A 227 -12.99 -0.73 2.65
N SER A 228 -13.27 -1.57 1.66
CA SER A 228 -14.42 -2.48 1.62
C SER A 228 -13.95 -3.93 1.48
N LEU A 229 -14.27 -4.77 2.48
CA LEU A 229 -14.00 -6.20 2.44
C LEU A 229 -15.17 -6.96 1.80
N SER A 230 -14.96 -7.39 0.56
CA SER A 230 -15.97 -8.05 -0.28
C SER A 230 -15.37 -9.29 -0.98
N PRO A 231 -16.19 -10.28 -1.39
CA PRO A 231 -15.68 -11.48 -2.07
C PRO A 231 -15.11 -11.22 -3.47
N LEU A 232 -15.48 -10.11 -4.11
CA LEU A 232 -15.10 -9.77 -5.47
C LEU A 232 -14.33 -8.45 -5.47
N PRO A 233 -13.27 -8.32 -6.28
CA PRO A 233 -12.53 -7.06 -6.40
C PRO A 233 -13.45 -5.95 -6.94
N GLY A 234 -13.32 -4.76 -6.36
CA GLY A 234 -13.85 -3.52 -6.89
C GLY A 234 -12.75 -2.66 -7.51
N ASP A 235 -13.09 -1.41 -7.83
CA ASP A 235 -12.19 -0.48 -8.54
C ASP A 235 -11.34 0.40 -7.57
N GLY A 236 -11.60 0.31 -6.27
CA GLY A 236 -11.00 1.15 -5.24
C GLY A 236 -9.73 0.60 -4.58
N PHE A 237 -8.99 1.50 -3.93
CA PHE A 237 -7.94 1.09 -2.99
C PHE A 237 -8.56 0.33 -1.81
N LEU A 238 -8.05 -0.88 -1.53
CA LEU A 238 -8.59 -1.78 -0.52
C LEU A 238 -10.09 -2.06 -0.70
N ASP A 239 -10.50 -2.35 -1.94
CA ASP A 239 -11.88 -2.74 -2.27
C ASP A 239 -11.90 -4.14 -2.89
N GLY A 240 -12.23 -5.15 -2.08
CA GLY A 240 -12.17 -6.54 -2.50
C GLY A 240 -11.80 -7.53 -1.40
N PRO A 241 -11.34 -8.74 -1.77
CA PRO A 241 -11.04 -9.80 -0.81
C PRO A 241 -9.77 -9.51 -0.02
N ALA A 242 -9.60 -10.18 1.13
CA ALA A 242 -8.44 -10.02 2.01
C ALA A 242 -7.09 -10.25 1.30
N ALA A 243 -7.04 -11.15 0.32
CA ALA A 243 -5.84 -11.38 -0.49
C ALA A 243 -5.42 -10.16 -1.31
N LEU A 244 -6.39 -9.42 -1.88
CA LEU A 244 -6.12 -8.17 -2.60
C LEU A 244 -5.55 -7.11 -1.65
N TRP A 245 -6.12 -7.01 -0.45
CA TRP A 245 -5.63 -6.10 0.58
C TRP A 245 -4.20 -6.44 0.97
N ALA A 246 -3.92 -7.71 1.29
CA ALA A 246 -2.60 -8.15 1.70
C ALA A 246 -1.54 -7.82 0.65
N GLU A 247 -1.88 -7.93 -0.64
CA GLU A 247 -0.96 -7.57 -1.70
C GLU A 247 -0.71 -6.06 -1.79
N GLN A 248 -1.77 -5.25 -1.87
CA GLN A 248 -1.64 -3.79 -1.96
C GLN A 248 -0.86 -3.22 -0.76
N LEU A 249 -1.08 -3.77 0.43
CA LEU A 249 -0.33 -3.37 1.62
C LEU A 249 1.13 -3.83 1.57
N THR A 250 1.40 -5.02 1.03
CA THR A 250 2.78 -5.51 0.81
C THR A 250 3.54 -4.61 -0.17
N GLU A 251 2.91 -4.18 -1.26
CA GLU A 251 3.51 -3.23 -2.20
C GLU A 251 3.88 -1.92 -1.50
N LEU A 252 3.00 -1.38 -0.66
CA LEU A 252 3.30 -0.17 0.11
C LEU A 252 4.47 -0.34 1.09
N VAL A 253 4.69 -1.55 1.62
CA VAL A 253 5.87 -1.84 2.45
C VAL A 253 7.16 -1.70 1.64
N PHE A 254 7.21 -2.22 0.41
CA PHE A 254 8.42 -2.22 -0.41
C PHE A 254 8.65 -0.91 -1.18
N GLU A 255 7.60 -0.35 -1.78
CA GLU A 255 7.70 0.82 -2.66
C GLU A 255 7.76 2.14 -1.89
N VAL A 256 7.10 2.20 -0.73
CA VAL A 256 7.01 3.43 0.08
C VAL A 256 7.80 3.32 1.38
N GLY A 257 8.15 2.10 1.79
CA GLY A 257 8.76 1.83 3.09
C GLY A 257 7.75 1.89 4.23
N MET A 258 6.47 1.60 3.97
CA MET A 258 5.48 1.51 5.04
C MET A 258 5.88 0.42 6.04
N SER A 259 5.67 0.74 7.32
CA SER A 259 6.06 -0.11 8.45
C SER A 259 4.89 -0.42 9.38
N GLY A 260 3.69 0.05 9.03
CA GLY A 260 2.47 -0.40 9.64
C GLY A 260 1.23 0.18 9.00
N PHE A 261 0.08 -0.40 9.34
CA PHE A 261 -1.24 -0.09 8.81
C PHE A 261 -2.26 -0.10 9.93
N VAL A 262 -3.11 0.92 10.00
CA VAL A 262 -4.13 1.07 11.04
C VAL A 262 -5.49 1.14 10.37
N LEU A 263 -6.31 0.12 10.57
CA LEU A 263 -7.62 0.02 9.95
C LEU A 263 -8.64 0.89 10.67
N ALA A 264 -9.22 1.85 9.96
CA ALA A 264 -10.51 2.44 10.31
C ALA A 264 -11.62 1.50 9.82
N PRO A 265 -12.25 0.71 10.72
CA PRO A 265 -13.22 -0.29 10.33
C PRO A 265 -14.50 0.36 9.78
N GLY A 266 -15.22 -0.36 8.92
CA GLY A 266 -16.50 0.05 8.38
C GLY A 266 -17.65 -0.18 9.36
N VAL A 267 -18.86 -0.32 8.80
CA VAL A 267 -20.09 -0.54 9.58
C VAL A 267 -20.03 -1.87 10.36
N GLU A 268 -19.47 -2.91 9.75
CA GLU A 268 -19.33 -4.25 10.32
C GLU A 268 -17.99 -4.40 11.06
N ALA A 269 -17.71 -3.49 12.00
CA ALA A 269 -16.38 -3.31 12.55
C ALA A 269 -15.75 -4.58 13.19
N GLU A 270 -16.54 -5.42 13.87
CA GLU A 270 -16.01 -6.67 14.43
C GLU A 270 -15.58 -7.66 13.35
N ARG A 271 -16.32 -7.74 12.23
CA ARG A 271 -15.95 -8.56 11.07
C ARG A 271 -14.68 -8.03 10.43
N ASP A 272 -14.62 -6.72 10.19
CA ASP A 272 -13.49 -6.09 9.53
C ASP A 272 -12.20 -6.26 10.33
N LEU A 273 -12.27 -6.07 11.66
CA LEU A 273 -11.13 -6.29 12.57
C LEU A 273 -10.63 -7.74 12.55
N ARG A 274 -11.55 -8.72 12.50
CA ARG A 274 -11.18 -10.15 12.43
C ARG A 274 -10.49 -10.49 11.13
N VAL A 275 -11.09 -10.16 9.99
CA VAL A 275 -10.50 -10.43 8.68
C VAL A 275 -9.14 -9.72 8.55
N PHE A 276 -9.04 -8.47 9.03
CA PHE A 276 -7.79 -7.74 9.00
C PHE A 276 -6.69 -8.38 9.84
N ALA A 277 -7.01 -8.84 11.06
CA ALA A 277 -6.01 -9.43 11.96
C ALA A 277 -5.69 -10.90 11.66
N GLU A 278 -6.67 -11.68 11.22
CA GLU A 278 -6.56 -13.14 11.04
C GLU A 278 -6.17 -13.52 9.59
N GLU A 279 -6.50 -12.70 8.59
CA GLU A 279 -6.21 -12.99 7.18
C GLU A 279 -5.20 -11.99 6.58
N VAL A 280 -5.46 -10.69 6.66
CA VAL A 280 -4.64 -9.67 5.98
C VAL A 280 -3.26 -9.52 6.64
N ALA A 281 -3.21 -9.27 7.94
CA ALA A 281 -1.96 -9.02 8.66
C ALA A 281 -0.96 -10.18 8.58
N PRO A 282 -1.35 -11.46 8.78
CA PRO A 282 -0.45 -12.59 8.62
C PRO A 282 0.05 -12.73 7.18
N ALA A 283 -0.82 -12.56 6.18
CA ALA A 283 -0.44 -12.65 4.77
C ALA A 283 0.58 -11.60 4.36
N VAL A 284 0.43 -10.35 4.81
CA VAL A 284 1.43 -9.28 4.58
C VAL A 284 2.75 -9.62 5.26
N ARG A 285 2.71 -10.02 6.55
CA ARG A 285 3.93 -10.37 7.29
C ARG A 285 4.68 -11.52 6.64
N GLU A 286 3.97 -12.55 6.19
CA GLU A 286 4.55 -13.69 5.48
C GLU A 286 5.15 -13.28 4.13
N ALA A 287 4.42 -12.49 3.32
CA ALA A 287 4.92 -12.00 2.04
C ALA A 287 6.18 -11.15 2.21
N VAL A 288 6.20 -10.26 3.21
CA VAL A 288 7.36 -9.42 3.54
C VAL A 288 8.55 -10.27 4.02
N ALA A 289 8.32 -11.27 4.87
CA ALA A 289 9.37 -12.18 5.33
C ALA A 289 9.97 -12.99 4.18
N ARG A 290 9.11 -13.51 3.28
CA ARG A 290 9.52 -14.26 2.08
C ARG A 290 10.40 -13.42 1.17
N GLU A 291 10.00 -12.19 0.88
CA GLU A 291 10.75 -11.33 -0.06
C GLU A 291 12.07 -10.83 0.54
N ARG A 292 12.09 -10.51 1.84
CA ARG A 292 13.34 -10.14 2.55
C ARG A 292 14.31 -11.31 2.69
N GLY A 293 13.82 -12.54 2.67
CA GLY A 293 14.63 -13.77 2.68
C GLY A 293 15.20 -14.15 1.32
N ARG A 294 14.78 -13.52 0.22
CA ARG A 294 15.33 -13.79 -1.12
C ARG A 294 16.71 -13.13 -1.27
N PRO A 295 17.72 -13.86 -1.78
CA PRO A 295 18.98 -13.24 -2.17
C PRO A 295 18.71 -12.19 -3.27
N ALA A 296 19.40 -11.05 -3.17
CA ALA A 296 19.29 -9.99 -4.17
C ALA A 296 19.57 -10.57 -5.57
N PRO A 297 18.73 -10.30 -6.59
CA PRO A 297 19.02 -10.75 -7.94
C PRO A 297 20.34 -10.10 -8.40
N GLU A 298 21.27 -10.94 -8.86
CA GLU A 298 22.52 -10.47 -9.48
C GLU A 298 22.18 -9.56 -10.67
N PRO A 299 22.88 -8.42 -10.84
CA PRO A 299 22.66 -7.57 -12.01
C PRO A 299 23.04 -8.35 -13.26
N ALA A 300 22.04 -8.73 -14.06
CA ALA A 300 22.24 -9.48 -15.30
C ALA A 300 23.09 -8.67 -16.30
N ARG A 301 24.40 -8.94 -16.31
CA ARG A 301 25.33 -8.49 -17.34
C ARG A 301 25.44 -9.53 -18.44
N ARG A 302 24.49 -9.57 -19.37
CA ARG A 302 24.70 -10.12 -20.74
C ARG A 302 23.53 -9.79 -21.66
N PRO A 303 23.77 -9.39 -22.92
CA PRO A 303 22.72 -9.34 -23.93
C PRO A 303 22.35 -10.77 -24.31
N VAL A 304 21.23 -11.28 -23.79
CA VAL A 304 20.64 -12.53 -24.27
C VAL A 304 19.81 -12.19 -25.52
N LEU A 305 20.09 -12.85 -26.64
CA LEU A 305 19.17 -12.87 -27.78
C LEU A 305 17.89 -13.58 -27.32
N ILE A 306 16.73 -12.91 -27.34
CA ILE A 306 15.44 -13.56 -27.09
C ILE A 306 14.98 -14.23 -28.39
N PRO A 307 14.56 -15.51 -28.36
CA PRO A 307 13.90 -16.15 -29.49
C PRO A 307 12.47 -15.63 -29.68
N ASP A 308 12.06 -15.41 -30.93
CA ASP A 308 10.66 -15.17 -31.29
C ASP A 308 9.84 -16.47 -31.13
N LEU A 309 8.50 -16.37 -31.11
CA LEU A 309 7.63 -17.55 -31.13
C LEU A 309 7.91 -18.37 -32.41
N ASP A 310 8.21 -19.65 -32.27
CA ASP A 310 8.33 -20.57 -33.41
C ASP A 310 6.94 -20.99 -33.91
N GLU A 311 6.31 -20.11 -34.71
CA GLU A 311 4.98 -20.35 -35.27
C GLU A 311 4.99 -21.49 -36.31
N ALA A 312 6.08 -21.65 -37.05
CA ALA A 312 6.21 -22.65 -38.10
C ALA A 312 6.25 -24.09 -37.54
N GLY A 313 6.75 -24.26 -36.32
CA GLY A 313 6.78 -25.53 -35.59
C GLY A 313 5.50 -25.88 -34.81
N ARG A 314 4.43 -25.07 -34.89
CA ARG A 314 3.19 -25.32 -34.14
C ARG A 314 2.50 -26.62 -34.57
N PRO A 315 2.32 -27.61 -33.67
CA PRO A 315 1.54 -28.80 -33.97
C PRO A 315 0.07 -28.44 -34.16
N ARG A 316 -0.64 -29.20 -35.00
CA ARG A 316 -2.07 -29.01 -35.24
C ARG A 316 -2.82 -30.27 -34.87
N THR A 317 -3.95 -30.13 -34.20
CA THR A 317 -4.85 -31.25 -33.97
C THR A 317 -5.39 -31.71 -35.33
N ALA A 318 -5.14 -32.97 -35.69
CA ALA A 318 -5.62 -33.51 -36.96
C ALA A 318 -7.16 -33.41 -37.01
N GLY A 319 -7.68 -32.78 -38.07
CA GLY A 319 -9.09 -32.44 -38.26
C GLY A 319 -10.05 -33.57 -37.91
N ARG A 320 -10.49 -33.60 -36.64
CA ARG A 320 -11.68 -34.35 -36.22
C ARG A 320 -12.87 -33.47 -36.55
N ASP A 321 -13.49 -33.76 -37.68
CA ASP A 321 -14.75 -33.17 -38.12
C ASP A 321 -15.75 -33.20 -36.95
N PRO A 322 -16.06 -32.03 -36.36
CA PRO A 322 -16.89 -31.97 -35.17
C PRO A 322 -18.34 -32.16 -35.62
N GLY A 323 -19.03 -33.16 -35.08
CA GLY A 323 -20.48 -33.00 -34.94
C GLY A 323 -20.73 -31.61 -34.34
N ALA A 324 -21.59 -30.80 -34.97
CA ALA A 324 -21.77 -29.40 -34.60
C ALA A 324 -21.95 -29.28 -33.08
N LEU A 325 -21.05 -28.56 -32.41
CA LEU A 325 -21.13 -28.35 -30.97
C LEU A 325 -22.50 -27.76 -30.64
N THR A 326 -23.17 -28.31 -29.63
CA THR A 326 -24.39 -27.69 -29.12
C THR A 326 -24.05 -26.31 -28.56
N SER A 327 -25.04 -25.40 -28.50
CA SER A 327 -24.83 -24.06 -27.93
C SER A 327 -24.30 -24.08 -26.50
N GLY A 328 -24.61 -25.14 -25.72
CA GLY A 328 -24.06 -25.37 -24.39
C GLY A 328 -22.58 -25.74 -24.41
N GLN A 329 -22.19 -26.68 -25.27
CA GLN A 329 -20.80 -27.13 -25.41
C GLN A 329 -19.89 -26.06 -26.03
N ALA A 330 -20.41 -25.14 -26.86
CA ALA A 330 -19.61 -24.03 -27.40
C ALA A 330 -19.32 -22.93 -26.36
N ARG A 331 -20.01 -22.92 -25.21
CA ARG A 331 -19.96 -21.81 -24.25
C ARG A 331 -18.59 -21.66 -23.56
N PRO A 332 -17.90 -22.72 -23.10
CA PRO A 332 -16.57 -22.58 -22.51
C PRO A 332 -15.52 -22.05 -23.49
N GLY A 333 -15.47 -22.57 -24.72
CA GLY A 333 -14.56 -22.08 -25.77
C GLY A 333 -14.81 -20.60 -26.12
N ARG A 334 -16.07 -20.15 -26.14
CA ARG A 334 -16.39 -18.72 -26.29
C ARG A 334 -15.89 -17.87 -25.12
N ARG A 335 -15.93 -18.38 -23.89
CA ARG A 335 -15.38 -17.65 -22.73
C ARG A 335 -13.88 -17.47 -22.82
N LEU A 336 -13.15 -18.45 -23.36
CA LEU A 336 -11.71 -18.31 -23.62
C LEU A 336 -11.45 -17.14 -24.58
N VAL A 337 -12.17 -17.11 -25.71
CA VAL A 337 -12.09 -16.03 -26.69
C VAL A 337 -12.43 -14.67 -26.06
N ASP A 338 -13.49 -14.60 -25.25
CA ASP A 338 -13.89 -13.36 -24.56
C ASP A 338 -12.78 -12.86 -23.60
N VAL A 339 -12.09 -13.76 -22.89
CA VAL A 339 -10.96 -13.43 -22.02
C VAL A 339 -9.78 -12.90 -22.86
N HIS A 340 -9.42 -13.58 -23.94
CA HIS A 340 -8.34 -13.16 -24.83
C HIS A 340 -8.62 -11.81 -25.50
N ASP A 341 -9.86 -11.56 -25.90
CA ASP A 341 -10.27 -10.26 -26.45
C ASP A 341 -10.18 -9.14 -25.42
N GLY A 342 -10.38 -9.45 -24.14
CA GLY A 342 -10.05 -8.57 -23.01
C GLY A 342 -8.56 -8.18 -23.00
N TYR A 343 -7.67 -9.16 -23.06
CA TYR A 343 -6.22 -8.91 -23.10
C TYR A 343 -5.77 -8.15 -24.36
N ARG A 344 -6.32 -8.49 -25.53
CA ARG A 344 -6.07 -7.74 -26.79
C ARG A 344 -6.51 -6.28 -26.67
N THR A 345 -7.63 -6.02 -25.98
CA THR A 345 -8.12 -4.66 -25.73
C THR A 345 -7.21 -3.90 -24.79
N GLN A 346 -6.76 -4.53 -23.70
CA GLN A 346 -5.82 -3.93 -22.76
C GLN A 346 -4.47 -3.60 -23.43
N LEU A 347 -3.91 -4.50 -24.25
CA LEU A 347 -2.69 -4.24 -25.02
C LEU A 347 -2.82 -3.02 -25.94
N ARG A 348 -3.96 -2.88 -26.63
CA ARG A 348 -4.24 -1.69 -27.46
C ARG A 348 -4.27 -0.41 -26.62
N GLN A 349 -4.95 -0.44 -25.48
CA GLN A 349 -5.00 0.71 -24.57
C GLN A 349 -3.61 1.11 -24.05
N VAL A 350 -2.77 0.14 -23.70
CA VAL A 350 -1.38 0.39 -23.27
C VAL A 350 -0.59 1.01 -24.41
N ARG A 351 -0.70 0.50 -25.64
CA ARG A 351 -0.01 1.06 -26.80
C ARG A 351 -0.45 2.48 -27.11
N ASP A 352 -1.75 2.74 -27.08
CA ASP A 352 -2.29 4.07 -27.33
C ASP A 352 -1.82 5.06 -26.25
N ALA A 353 -1.74 4.62 -24.99
CA ALA A 353 -1.14 5.40 -23.92
C ALA A 353 0.35 5.69 -24.18
N VAL A 354 1.16 4.69 -24.55
CA VAL A 354 2.59 4.88 -24.88
C VAL A 354 2.78 5.88 -26.02
N GLU A 355 1.98 5.79 -27.07
CA GLU A 355 2.06 6.72 -28.21
C GLU A 355 1.64 8.14 -27.82
N GLN A 356 0.63 8.28 -26.95
CA GLN A 356 0.25 9.58 -26.41
C GLN A 356 1.40 10.19 -25.60
N VAL A 357 2.05 9.40 -24.74
CA VAL A 357 3.23 9.83 -23.97
C VAL A 357 4.39 10.23 -24.90
N ALA A 358 4.65 9.46 -25.95
CA ALA A 358 5.70 9.73 -26.91
C ALA A 358 5.44 11.03 -27.70
N ALA A 359 4.20 11.25 -28.14
CA ALA A 359 3.79 12.48 -28.83
C ALA A 359 3.90 13.71 -27.93
N GLU A 360 3.47 13.61 -26.67
CA GLU A 360 3.57 14.72 -25.69
C GLU A 360 5.02 15.05 -25.32
N THR A 361 5.92 14.07 -25.36
CA THR A 361 7.36 14.25 -25.12
C THR A 361 8.06 14.95 -26.28
N ALA A 362 7.59 14.75 -27.52
CA ALA A 362 8.13 15.40 -28.72
C ALA A 362 7.71 16.88 -28.85
N ASP A 363 6.51 17.24 -28.37
CA ASP A 363 5.87 18.54 -28.63
C ASP A 363 6.16 19.62 -27.55
N ARG A 364 6.69 19.24 -26.37
CA ARG A 364 6.95 20.17 -25.25
C ARG A 364 8.39 20.10 -24.74
N HIS A 365 9.27 20.90 -25.33
CA HIS A 365 10.54 21.25 -24.69
C HIS A 365 10.29 22.14 -23.46
N GLY A 366 10.06 21.54 -22.28
CA GLY A 366 10.11 22.30 -21.02
C GLY A 366 9.42 21.70 -19.79
N ASP A 367 8.44 20.80 -19.92
CA ASP A 367 7.67 20.32 -18.75
C ASP A 367 8.05 18.90 -18.32
N ARG A 368 9.17 18.81 -17.60
CA ARG A 368 9.73 17.54 -17.06
C ARG A 368 8.80 16.80 -16.09
N LEU A 369 7.77 17.46 -15.55
CA LEU A 369 6.87 16.88 -14.55
C LEU A 369 5.72 16.11 -15.21
N ALA A 370 5.13 16.66 -16.28
CA ALA A 370 4.09 15.98 -17.06
C ALA A 370 4.63 14.71 -17.74
N VAL A 371 5.83 14.77 -18.33
CA VAL A 371 6.52 13.61 -18.93
C VAL A 371 6.76 12.50 -17.88
N ARG A 372 7.12 12.85 -16.64
CA ARG A 372 7.33 11.88 -15.56
C ARG A 372 6.04 11.27 -15.00
N GLN A 373 4.96 12.04 -14.94
CA GLN A 373 3.64 11.56 -14.51
C GLN A 373 3.10 10.52 -15.50
N ASN A 374 3.23 10.81 -16.79
CA ASN A 374 2.86 9.91 -17.87
C ASN A 374 3.69 8.61 -17.89
N HIS A 375 4.99 8.70 -17.61
CA HIS A 375 5.88 7.53 -17.46
C HIS A 375 5.50 6.64 -16.27
N TRP A 376 4.98 7.22 -15.18
CA TRP A 376 4.57 6.47 -14.00
C TRP A 376 3.23 5.76 -14.20
N THR A 377 2.25 6.43 -14.82
CA THR A 377 0.98 5.80 -15.24
C THR A 377 1.24 4.58 -16.10
N LEU A 378 2.16 4.68 -17.07
CA LEU A 378 2.56 3.55 -17.90
C LEU A 378 3.14 2.39 -17.10
N GLY A 379 4.02 2.67 -16.12
CA GLY A 379 4.60 1.64 -15.25
C GLY A 379 3.57 0.86 -14.42
N VAL A 380 2.59 1.56 -13.85
CA VAL A 380 1.49 0.95 -13.07
C VAL A 380 0.60 0.08 -13.97
N PHE A 381 0.29 0.55 -15.18
CA PHE A 381 -0.49 -0.23 -16.14
C PHE A 381 0.26 -1.48 -16.65
N CYS A 382 1.56 -1.39 -16.93
CA CYS A 382 2.37 -2.55 -17.31
C CYS A 382 2.43 -3.61 -16.20
N ALA A 383 2.61 -3.19 -14.94
CA ALA A 383 2.62 -4.10 -13.80
C ALA A 383 1.27 -4.83 -13.60
N THR A 384 0.16 -4.09 -13.75
CA THR A 384 -1.19 -4.66 -13.65
C THR A 384 -1.47 -5.67 -14.75
N PHE A 385 -1.12 -5.33 -16.00
CA PHE A 385 -1.29 -6.19 -17.16
C PHE A 385 -0.48 -7.48 -17.04
N ARG A 386 0.81 -7.37 -16.65
CA ARG A 386 1.69 -8.51 -16.40
C ARG A 386 1.07 -9.49 -15.41
N ARG A 387 0.51 -8.97 -14.32
CA ARG A 387 -0.04 -9.81 -13.26
C ARG A 387 -1.30 -10.55 -13.69
N LEU A 388 -2.22 -9.89 -14.38
CA LEU A 388 -3.43 -10.56 -14.92
C LEU A 388 -3.04 -11.66 -15.91
N LEU A 389 -2.10 -11.37 -16.81
CA LEU A 389 -1.61 -12.33 -17.78
C LEU A 389 -0.89 -13.52 -17.13
N THR A 390 -0.10 -13.26 -16.08
CA THR A 390 0.57 -14.33 -15.31
C THR A 390 -0.45 -15.26 -14.65
N VAL A 391 -1.51 -14.71 -14.04
CA VAL A 391 -2.58 -15.52 -13.43
C VAL A 391 -3.32 -16.37 -14.46
N HIS A 392 -3.56 -15.83 -15.66
CA HIS A 392 -4.17 -16.56 -16.76
C HIS A 392 -3.33 -17.78 -17.18
N PHE A 393 -2.03 -17.59 -17.40
CA PHE A 393 -1.11 -18.68 -17.73
C PHE A 393 -0.95 -19.68 -16.59
N GLU A 394 -0.92 -19.24 -15.32
CA GLU A 394 -0.86 -20.14 -14.16
C GLU A 394 -2.12 -21.03 -14.06
N VAL A 395 -3.30 -20.47 -14.37
CA VAL A 395 -4.54 -21.26 -14.44
C VAL A 395 -4.49 -22.26 -15.58
N GLU A 396 -3.94 -21.88 -16.72
CA GLU A 396 -3.79 -22.77 -17.87
C GLU A 396 -2.82 -23.91 -17.58
N ASP A 397 -1.58 -23.59 -17.24
CA ASP A 397 -0.50 -24.54 -16.96
C ASP A 397 -0.82 -25.43 -15.74
N GLY A 398 -1.46 -24.86 -14.72
CA GLY A 398 -1.74 -25.55 -13.46
C GLY A 398 -3.03 -26.37 -13.45
N ARG A 399 -3.99 -26.06 -14.34
CA ARG A 399 -5.34 -26.64 -14.28
C ARG A 399 -5.93 -26.97 -15.64
N THR A 400 -6.02 -26.01 -16.55
CA THR A 400 -6.74 -26.22 -17.83
C THR A 400 -6.02 -27.21 -18.73
N PHE A 401 -4.72 -27.03 -18.93
CA PHE A 401 -3.87 -27.86 -19.78
C PHE A 401 -3.68 -29.29 -19.24
N PRO A 402 -3.41 -29.52 -17.93
CA PRO A 402 -3.44 -30.86 -17.35
C PRO A 402 -4.76 -31.57 -17.56
N ALA A 403 -5.90 -30.89 -17.35
CA ALA A 403 -7.22 -31.50 -17.51
C ALA A 403 -7.54 -31.84 -18.98
N LEU A 404 -7.05 -31.04 -19.93
CA LEU A 404 -7.19 -31.30 -21.37
C LEU A 404 -6.37 -32.53 -21.79
N THR A 405 -5.10 -32.61 -21.38
CA THR A 405 -4.22 -33.73 -21.75
C THR A 405 -4.60 -35.04 -21.06
N GLU A 406 -5.16 -34.99 -19.84
CA GLU A 406 -5.72 -36.16 -19.16
C GLU A 406 -6.92 -36.74 -19.91
N ARG A 407 -7.79 -35.89 -20.47
CA ARG A 407 -9.02 -36.31 -21.17
C ARG A 407 -8.80 -36.63 -22.65
N ASP A 408 -7.87 -35.95 -23.32
CA ASP A 408 -7.46 -36.25 -24.69
C ASP A 408 -5.93 -36.12 -24.83
N PRO A 409 -5.18 -37.23 -24.65
CA PRO A 409 -3.72 -37.23 -24.77
C PRO A 409 -3.20 -36.78 -26.14
N ALA A 410 -4.04 -36.76 -27.18
CA ALA A 410 -3.65 -36.25 -28.49
C ALA A 410 -3.42 -34.72 -28.50
N LEU A 411 -3.87 -33.99 -27.47
CA LEU A 411 -3.64 -32.56 -27.30
C LEU A 411 -2.26 -32.23 -26.71
N GLU A 412 -1.55 -33.22 -26.17
CA GLU A 412 -0.26 -33.02 -25.49
C GLU A 412 0.77 -32.23 -26.32
N PRO A 413 0.93 -32.44 -27.65
CA PRO A 413 1.85 -31.64 -28.45
C PRO A 413 1.46 -30.16 -28.51
N VAL A 414 0.16 -29.84 -28.60
CA VAL A 414 -0.36 -28.47 -28.65
C VAL A 414 -0.17 -27.78 -27.30
N VAL A 415 -0.55 -28.47 -26.22
CA VAL A 415 -0.39 -27.96 -24.85
C VAL A 415 1.08 -27.66 -24.54
N LYS A 416 1.99 -28.60 -24.82
CA LYS A 416 3.43 -28.38 -24.62
C LYS A 416 3.97 -27.20 -25.44
N LYS A 417 3.41 -26.97 -26.63
CA LYS A 417 3.78 -25.81 -27.44
C LYS A 417 3.29 -24.52 -26.78
N LEU A 418 2.06 -24.47 -26.30
CA LEU A 418 1.51 -23.30 -25.59
C LEU A 418 2.29 -22.98 -24.32
N GLU A 419 2.64 -23.98 -23.50
CA GLU A 419 3.50 -23.82 -22.31
C GLU A 419 4.87 -23.22 -22.68
N GLN A 420 5.49 -23.68 -23.77
CA GLN A 420 6.75 -23.08 -24.27
C GLN A 420 6.56 -21.64 -24.73
N GLU A 421 5.43 -21.30 -25.33
CA GLU A 421 5.11 -19.93 -25.72
C GLU A 421 4.87 -19.03 -24.49
N HIS A 422 4.33 -19.56 -23.37
CA HIS A 422 4.23 -18.84 -22.09
C HIS A 422 5.60 -18.41 -21.57
N GLU A 423 6.63 -19.27 -21.65
CA GLU A 423 8.01 -18.93 -21.25
C GLU A 423 8.57 -17.76 -22.09
N VAL A 424 8.32 -17.77 -23.40
CA VAL A 424 8.77 -16.70 -24.31
C VAL A 424 8.03 -15.39 -23.99
N ILE A 425 6.73 -15.44 -23.75
CA ILE A 425 5.92 -14.25 -23.40
C ILE A 425 6.35 -13.69 -22.02
N ALA A 426 6.67 -14.55 -21.05
CA ALA A 426 7.16 -14.12 -19.74
C ALA A 426 8.50 -13.38 -19.83
N GLU A 427 9.43 -13.84 -20.69
CA GLU A 427 10.69 -13.15 -20.95
C GLU A 427 10.49 -11.80 -21.68
N LEU A 428 9.54 -11.73 -22.62
CA LEU A 428 9.16 -10.47 -23.28
C LEU A 428 8.58 -9.44 -22.27
N LEU A 429 7.73 -9.90 -21.33
CA LEU A 429 7.20 -9.06 -20.24
C LEU A 429 8.32 -8.54 -19.33
N ALA A 430 9.24 -9.40 -18.91
CA ALA A 430 10.35 -9.01 -18.04
C ALA A 430 11.22 -7.91 -18.67
N ARG A 431 11.42 -7.94 -19.99
CA ARG A 431 12.14 -6.88 -20.70
C ARG A 431 11.36 -5.60 -20.88
N LEU A 432 10.06 -5.71 -21.10
CA LEU A 432 9.20 -4.53 -21.14
C LEU A 432 9.25 -3.79 -19.79
N ASP A 433 9.24 -4.53 -18.68
CA ASP A 433 9.39 -3.97 -17.33
C ASP A 433 10.75 -3.29 -17.15
N GLU A 434 11.83 -3.93 -17.59
CA GLU A 434 13.16 -3.34 -17.54
C GLU A 434 13.24 -2.04 -18.38
N ALA A 435 12.62 -2.03 -19.56
CA ALA A 435 12.55 -0.86 -20.42
C ALA A 435 11.74 0.27 -19.78
N CYS A 436 10.57 -0.05 -19.19
CA CYS A 436 9.74 0.89 -18.46
C CYS A 436 10.48 1.48 -17.23
N ALA A 437 11.19 0.65 -16.46
CA ALA A 437 11.99 1.09 -15.33
C ALA A 437 13.14 2.02 -15.75
N ARG A 438 13.82 1.71 -16.86
CA ARG A 438 14.90 2.55 -17.41
C ARG A 438 14.38 3.90 -17.93
N MET A 439 13.16 3.95 -18.49
CA MET A 439 12.53 5.18 -18.98
C MET A 439 12.30 6.24 -17.88
N ILE A 440 12.21 5.83 -16.61
CA ILE A 440 12.10 6.73 -15.46
C ILE A 440 13.39 7.57 -15.28
N ALA A 441 14.55 6.97 -15.58
CA ALA A 441 15.86 7.60 -15.46
C ALA A 441 16.31 8.27 -16.78
N ASP A 442 15.92 7.70 -17.92
CA ASP A 442 16.26 8.19 -19.26
C ASP A 442 15.01 8.22 -20.16
N PRO A 443 14.38 9.40 -20.33
CA PRO A 443 13.22 9.57 -21.21
C PRO A 443 13.47 9.16 -22.67
N ALA A 444 14.73 9.14 -23.13
CA ALA A 444 15.08 8.67 -24.47
C ALA A 444 14.94 7.14 -24.62
N ALA A 445 14.68 6.40 -23.54
CA ALA A 445 14.44 4.97 -23.57
C ALA A 445 13.01 4.57 -24.03
N ILE A 446 12.13 5.55 -24.34
CA ILE A 446 10.75 5.29 -24.79
C ILE A 446 10.68 4.43 -26.06
N ASP A 447 11.65 4.52 -26.96
CA ASP A 447 11.72 3.67 -28.17
C ASP A 447 11.90 2.18 -27.84
N ARG A 448 12.56 1.88 -26.71
CA ARG A 448 12.71 0.50 -26.23
C ARG A 448 11.40 -0.04 -25.68
N VAL A 449 10.62 0.81 -25.01
CA VAL A 449 9.28 0.47 -24.52
C VAL A 449 8.34 0.22 -25.71
N ARG A 450 8.35 1.09 -26.73
CA ARG A 450 7.59 0.89 -27.99
C ARG A 450 7.94 -0.43 -28.65
N THR A 451 9.23 -0.71 -28.81
CA THR A 451 9.71 -1.96 -29.45
C THR A 451 9.33 -3.20 -28.64
N GLY A 452 9.45 -3.14 -27.31
CA GLY A 452 9.08 -4.23 -26.42
C GLY A 452 7.58 -4.51 -26.45
N LEU A 453 6.76 -3.47 -26.44
CA LEU A 453 5.31 -3.59 -26.45
C LEU A 453 4.78 -4.11 -27.79
N GLU A 454 5.35 -3.68 -28.93
CA GLU A 454 4.99 -4.21 -30.24
C GLU A 454 5.27 -5.72 -30.34
N ARG A 455 6.45 -6.14 -29.87
CA ARG A 455 6.84 -7.55 -29.84
C ARG A 455 5.92 -8.39 -28.95
N LEU A 456 5.61 -7.90 -27.74
CA LEU A 456 4.69 -8.55 -26.83
C LEU A 456 3.29 -8.68 -27.45
N SER A 457 2.80 -7.60 -28.07
CA SER A 457 1.49 -7.57 -28.73
C SER A 457 1.39 -8.59 -29.87
N GLN A 458 2.45 -8.70 -30.68
CA GLN A 458 2.53 -9.68 -31.76
C GLN A 458 2.54 -11.12 -31.20
N ALA A 459 3.39 -11.39 -30.21
CA ALA A 459 3.50 -12.70 -29.59
C ALA A 459 2.18 -13.15 -28.97
N MET A 460 1.55 -12.29 -28.16
CA MET A 460 0.28 -12.60 -27.51
C MET A 460 -0.86 -12.79 -28.51
N SER A 461 -0.96 -11.95 -29.54
CA SER A 461 -2.01 -12.09 -30.55
C SER A 461 -1.88 -13.41 -31.31
N SER A 462 -0.64 -13.81 -31.63
CA SER A 462 -0.34 -15.06 -32.31
C SER A 462 -0.60 -16.27 -31.41
N HIS A 463 -0.19 -16.20 -30.15
CA HIS A 463 -0.41 -17.23 -29.14
C HIS A 463 -1.90 -17.48 -28.88
N PHE A 464 -2.67 -16.42 -28.56
CA PHE A 464 -4.11 -16.54 -28.33
C PHE A 464 -4.85 -17.07 -29.56
N ALA A 465 -4.47 -16.65 -30.76
CA ALA A 465 -5.11 -17.16 -31.99
C ALA A 465 -4.85 -18.67 -32.16
N TYR A 466 -3.64 -19.13 -31.86
CA TYR A 466 -3.29 -20.55 -31.91
C TYR A 466 -4.05 -21.36 -30.86
N GLU A 467 -4.11 -20.86 -29.62
CA GLU A 467 -4.85 -21.51 -28.55
C GLU A 467 -6.35 -21.58 -28.83
N GLU A 468 -6.95 -20.48 -29.30
CA GLU A 468 -8.37 -20.44 -29.66
C GLU A 468 -8.69 -21.43 -30.78
N GLU A 469 -7.83 -21.51 -31.80
CA GLU A 469 -8.00 -22.42 -32.93
C GLU A 469 -7.93 -23.89 -32.49
N GLU A 470 -6.98 -24.24 -31.62
CA GLU A 470 -6.73 -25.63 -31.25
C GLU A 470 -7.54 -26.09 -30.04
N LEU A 471 -7.79 -25.23 -29.04
CA LEU A 471 -8.33 -25.63 -27.73
C LEU A 471 -9.77 -25.19 -27.47
N ALA A 472 -10.30 -24.14 -28.13
CA ALA A 472 -11.67 -23.68 -27.86
C ALA A 472 -12.72 -24.78 -28.11
N GLY A 473 -12.52 -25.59 -29.16
CA GLY A 473 -13.35 -26.76 -29.47
C GLY A 473 -13.21 -27.88 -28.42
N PRO A 474 -11.99 -28.40 -28.16
CA PRO A 474 -11.74 -29.37 -27.10
C PRO A 474 -12.25 -28.99 -25.72
N ILE A 475 -12.03 -27.76 -25.25
CA ILE A 475 -12.50 -27.28 -23.92
C ILE A 475 -14.01 -27.47 -23.81
N GLY A 476 -14.75 -27.13 -24.87
CA GLY A 476 -16.19 -27.32 -24.94
C GLY A 476 -16.64 -28.77 -25.03
N ARG A 477 -15.99 -29.57 -25.87
CA ARG A 477 -16.30 -31.00 -26.06
C ARG A 477 -16.01 -31.84 -24.83
N LEU A 478 -14.93 -31.53 -24.13
CA LEU A 478 -14.43 -32.25 -22.97
C LEU A 478 -14.98 -31.69 -21.66
N GLU A 479 -15.87 -30.69 -21.70
CA GLU A 479 -16.49 -30.08 -20.51
C GLU A 479 -15.45 -29.59 -19.49
N ILE A 480 -14.38 -28.94 -19.97
CA ILE A 480 -13.36 -28.32 -19.12
C ILE A 480 -13.86 -26.97 -18.61
N HIS A 481 -13.64 -26.72 -17.32
CA HIS A 481 -13.98 -25.45 -16.68
C HIS A 481 -12.76 -24.54 -16.62
N LEU A 482 -12.84 -23.42 -17.35
CA LEU A 482 -11.91 -22.29 -17.29
C LEU A 482 -12.05 -21.54 -15.96
#